data_AF-A0A3D9CEA0-F1
#
_entry.id   AF-A0A3D9CEA0-F1
#
_cell.length_a   1.000
_cell.length_b   1.000
_cell.length_c   1.000
_cell.angle_alpha   90.00
_cell.angle_beta   90.00
_cell.angle_gamma   90.00
#
_symmetry.space_group_name_H-M   'P 1'
#
loop_
_entity.id
_entity.type
_entity.pdbx_description
1 polymer ?
#
loop_
_entity_poly.entity_id
_entity_poly.type
_entity_poly.pdbx_seq_one_letter_code
_entity_poly.pdbx_strand_id
1 'polypeptide(L)'
;MSIEYTWVIKAKNTPLLKKKCNHCDSERFHCSDKFRLNAQKKNIDIWLIYRCVKCHHRYNMTVFSRIRTESISKEIFNRLSANDTDLAWEYAFSRETRRKNNAEADLDSVEYGIQFDEVPIEQIISGDDEMMSFTIKCLFEFNLR
;
A
#
# COMPACT_ATOMS: atom_id res chain seq x y z
N MET A 1 -11.74 27.49 23.46
CA MET A 1 -11.87 27.19 22.02
C MET A 1 -11.34 25.76 21.83
N SER A 2 -11.35 25.19 20.63
CA SER A 2 -10.69 23.89 20.38
C SER A 2 -9.76 24.05 19.19
N ILE A 3 -8.49 23.70 19.37
CA ILE A 3 -7.52 23.67 18.29
C ILE A 3 -7.46 22.26 17.72
N GLU A 4 -7.57 22.15 16.39
CA GLU A 4 -7.47 20.88 15.67
C GLU A 4 -6.15 20.79 14.92
N TYR A 5 -5.42 19.70 15.11
CA TYR A 5 -4.19 19.40 14.39
C TYR A 5 -4.37 18.17 13.51
N THR A 6 -3.81 18.18 12.31
CA THR A 6 -3.80 17.01 11.43
C THR A 6 -2.37 16.48 11.28
N TRP A 7 -2.15 15.23 11.68
CA TRP A 7 -0.89 14.52 11.44
C TRP A 7 -1.12 13.47 10.36
N VAL A 8 -0.25 13.42 9.37
CA VAL A 8 -0.34 12.48 8.25
C VAL A 8 0.77 11.45 8.38
N ILE A 9 0.40 10.17 8.50
CA ILE A 9 1.33 9.05 8.44
C ILE A 9 1.60 8.73 6.97
N LYS A 10 2.85 8.93 6.54
CA LYS A 10 3.34 8.59 5.20
C LYS A 10 4.19 7.34 5.26
N ALA A 11 3.77 6.30 4.54
CA ALA A 11 4.63 5.16 4.27
C ALA A 11 5.75 5.58 3.32
N LYS A 12 6.98 5.10 3.55
CA LYS A 12 8.14 5.32 2.67
C LYS A 12 8.41 4.13 1.75
N ASN A 13 7.83 2.98 2.06
CA ASN A 13 7.88 1.76 1.26
C ASN A 13 6.62 0.92 1.46
N THR A 14 6.45 -0.12 0.64
CA THR A 14 5.41 -1.14 0.82
C THR A 14 5.88 -2.26 1.76
N PRO A 15 4.95 -3.00 2.38
CA PRO A 15 5.31 -4.15 3.20
C PRO A 15 5.92 -5.25 2.34
N LEU A 16 6.93 -5.94 2.88
CA LEU A 16 7.42 -7.16 2.28
C LEU A 16 6.35 -8.25 2.38
N LEU A 17 6.29 -9.13 1.38
CA LEU A 17 5.46 -10.31 1.45
C LEU A 17 6.24 -11.47 2.09
N LYS A 18 5.66 -12.09 3.13
CA LYS A 18 6.19 -13.30 3.75
C LYS A 18 5.85 -14.50 2.86
N LYS A 19 6.81 -14.94 2.07
CA LYS A 19 6.65 -16.07 1.15
C LYS A 19 8.00 -16.71 0.84
N LYS A 20 8.08 -18.04 0.94
CA LYS A 20 9.27 -18.80 0.55
C LYS A 20 9.52 -18.69 -0.94
N CYS A 21 10.76 -18.38 -1.31
CA CYS A 21 11.20 -18.38 -2.70
C CYS A 21 11.47 -19.82 -3.17
N ASN A 22 11.03 -20.15 -4.39
CA ASN A 22 11.29 -21.46 -4.99
C ASN A 22 12.68 -21.57 -5.67
N HIS A 23 13.46 -20.48 -5.66
CA HIS A 23 14.76 -20.39 -6.36
C HIS A 23 15.94 -20.10 -5.43
N CYS A 24 15.69 -19.70 -4.18
CA CYS A 24 16.72 -19.42 -3.18
C CYS A 24 16.18 -19.60 -1.77
N ASP A 25 16.99 -19.31 -0.75
CA ASP A 25 16.67 -19.43 0.67
C ASP A 25 15.89 -18.23 1.25
N SER A 26 15.48 -17.25 0.42
CA SER A 26 14.70 -16.10 0.88
C SER A 26 13.26 -16.47 1.23
N GLU A 27 12.74 -15.84 2.28
CA GLU A 27 11.32 -15.92 2.69
C GLU A 27 10.60 -14.58 2.56
N ARG A 28 11.19 -13.65 1.82
CA ARG A 28 10.68 -12.29 1.61
C ARG A 28 10.69 -11.90 0.14
N PHE A 29 9.64 -11.19 -0.24
CA PHE A 29 9.49 -10.56 -1.55
C PHE A 29 9.10 -9.09 -1.38
N HIS A 30 9.72 -8.19 -2.12
CA HIS A 30 9.34 -6.78 -2.18
C HIS A 30 8.37 -6.54 -3.34
N CYS A 31 7.47 -5.57 -3.20
CA CYS A 31 6.67 -5.06 -4.33
C CYS A 31 7.62 -4.45 -5.37
N SER A 32 7.38 -4.68 -6.65
CA SER A 32 8.15 -4.03 -7.72
C SER A 32 7.43 -2.85 -8.36
N ASP A 33 6.29 -2.44 -7.80
CA ASP A 33 5.40 -1.37 -8.27
C ASP A 33 4.97 -1.53 -9.73
N LYS A 34 4.94 -2.77 -10.23
CA LYS A 34 4.62 -3.09 -11.62
C LYS A 34 3.47 -4.05 -11.71
N PHE A 35 2.62 -3.85 -12.69
CA PHE A 35 1.53 -4.75 -13.02
C PHE A 35 1.86 -5.57 -14.27
N ARG A 36 1.34 -6.80 -14.28
CA ARG A 36 1.24 -7.62 -15.48
C ARG A 36 -0.23 -7.68 -15.86
N LEU A 37 -0.56 -7.15 -17.03
CA LEU A 37 -1.90 -7.24 -17.61
C LEU A 37 -1.88 -8.31 -18.70
N ASN A 38 -2.78 -9.27 -18.62
CA ASN A 38 -2.93 -10.33 -19.62
C ASN A 38 -4.38 -10.40 -20.07
N ALA A 39 -4.65 -9.84 -21.25
CA ALA A 39 -5.98 -9.88 -21.84
C ALA A 39 -6.15 -11.12 -22.72
N GLN A 40 -7.25 -11.83 -22.54
CA GLN A 40 -7.67 -12.94 -23.40
C GLN A 40 -9.13 -12.75 -23.79
N LYS A 41 -9.37 -12.41 -25.07
CA LYS A 41 -10.69 -12.04 -25.59
C LYS A 41 -11.28 -10.87 -24.77
N LYS A 42 -12.43 -11.08 -24.13
CA LYS A 42 -13.14 -10.08 -23.31
C LYS A 42 -12.70 -10.07 -21.85
N ASN A 43 -11.85 -11.01 -21.43
CA ASN A 43 -11.43 -11.12 -20.04
C ASN A 43 -9.98 -10.66 -19.89
N ILE A 44 -9.64 -10.22 -18.68
CA ILE A 44 -8.30 -9.81 -18.31
C ILE A 44 -7.92 -10.38 -16.95
N ASP A 45 -6.67 -10.82 -16.86
CA ASP A 45 -5.99 -11.17 -15.63
C ASP A 45 -4.94 -10.10 -15.33
N ILE A 46 -4.90 -9.63 -14.08
CA ILE A 46 -4.00 -8.57 -13.65
C ILE A 46 -3.29 -9.00 -12.38
N TRP A 47 -1.97 -8.94 -12.40
CA TRP A 47 -1.12 -9.25 -11.25
C TRP A 47 -0.27 -8.05 -10.86
N LEU A 48 -0.13 -7.83 -9.55
CA LEU A 48 0.93 -7.01 -8.99
C LEU A 48 2.19 -7.88 -8.88
N ILE A 49 3.29 -7.37 -9.42
CA ILE A 49 4.56 -8.09 -9.50
C ILE A 49 5.34 -7.86 -8.20
N TYR A 50 5.73 -8.97 -7.59
CA TYR A 50 6.65 -9.03 -6.46
C TYR A 50 7.96 -9.67 -6.89
N ARG A 51 9.05 -9.30 -6.22
CA ARG A 51 10.40 -9.77 -6.50
C ARG A 51 11.07 -10.25 -5.23
N CYS A 52 11.67 -11.43 -5.29
CA CYS A 52 12.42 -11.98 -4.18
C CYS A 52 13.53 -11.01 -3.78
N VAL A 53 13.66 -10.70 -2.49
CA VAL A 53 14.65 -9.72 -2.02
C VAL A 53 16.11 -10.15 -2.27
N LYS A 54 16.37 -11.46 -2.39
CA LYS A 54 17.70 -12.01 -2.70
C LYS A 54 17.96 -12.24 -4.19
N CYS A 55 17.17 -13.09 -4.85
CA CYS A 55 17.44 -13.52 -6.23
C CYS A 55 16.60 -12.81 -7.32
N HIS A 56 15.74 -11.86 -6.93
CA HIS A 56 14.83 -11.14 -7.84
C HIS A 56 13.89 -12.02 -8.68
N HIS A 57 13.73 -13.30 -8.32
CA HIS A 57 12.71 -14.17 -8.89
C HIS A 57 11.32 -13.56 -8.68
N ARG A 58 10.47 -13.70 -9.69
CA ARG A 58 9.16 -13.06 -9.72
C ARG A 58 8.10 -13.89 -9.01
N TYR A 59 7.30 -13.23 -8.19
CA TYR A 59 6.01 -13.72 -7.74
C TYR A 59 4.90 -12.81 -8.30
N ASN A 60 3.82 -13.38 -8.81
CA ASN A 60 2.68 -12.62 -9.35
C ASN A 60 1.53 -12.70 -8.36
N MET A 61 1.27 -11.62 -7.62
CA MET A 61 0.14 -11.51 -6.72
C MET A 61 -1.10 -11.10 -7.50
N THR A 62 -2.16 -11.88 -7.46
CA THR A 62 -3.37 -11.66 -8.26
C THR A 62 -4.15 -10.47 -7.71
N VAL A 63 -4.39 -9.46 -8.55
CA VAL A 63 -5.25 -8.31 -8.24
C VAL A 63 -6.64 -8.56 -8.80
N PHE A 64 -6.71 -8.93 -10.09
CA PHE A 64 -7.93 -9.32 -10.78
C PHE A 64 -7.72 -10.63 -11.52
N SER A 65 -8.73 -11.52 -11.47
CA SER A 65 -8.70 -12.82 -12.14
C SER A 65 -9.95 -12.97 -13.00
N ARG A 66 -9.76 -13.16 -14.30
CA ARG A 66 -10.79 -13.49 -15.29
C ARG A 66 -11.99 -12.54 -15.28
N ILE A 67 -11.77 -11.25 -15.01
CA ILE A 67 -12.83 -10.24 -15.06
C ILE A 67 -12.99 -9.70 -16.48
N ARG A 68 -14.18 -9.20 -16.83
CA ARG A 68 -14.37 -8.53 -18.13
C ARG A 68 -13.56 -7.25 -18.15
N THR A 69 -12.85 -6.97 -19.24
CA THR A 69 -12.08 -5.71 -19.37
C THR A 69 -12.97 -4.48 -19.17
N GLU A 70 -14.21 -4.54 -19.65
CA GLU A 70 -15.24 -3.51 -19.51
C GLU A 70 -15.68 -3.24 -18.05
N SER A 71 -15.41 -4.17 -17.13
CA SER A 71 -15.74 -4.00 -15.70
C SER A 71 -14.71 -3.15 -14.94
N ILE A 72 -13.55 -2.88 -15.55
CA ILE A 72 -12.54 -1.98 -14.99
C ILE A 72 -12.79 -0.59 -15.56
N SER A 73 -12.87 0.43 -14.69
CA SER A 73 -12.99 1.80 -15.15
C SER A 73 -11.77 2.18 -15.99
N LYS A 74 -11.96 3.05 -17.00
CA LYS A 74 -10.89 3.50 -17.88
C LYS A 74 -9.73 4.15 -17.10
N GLU A 75 -10.05 4.86 -16.03
CA GLU A 75 -9.07 5.49 -15.15
C GLU A 75 -8.18 4.45 -14.45
N ILE A 76 -8.78 3.46 -13.80
CA ILE A 76 -8.03 2.39 -13.12
C ILE A 76 -7.23 1.57 -14.13
N PHE A 77 -7.82 1.26 -15.29
CA PHE A 77 -7.11 0.55 -16.36
C PHE A 77 -5.87 1.32 -16.85
N ASN A 78 -5.97 2.65 -16.99
CA ASN A 78 -4.84 3.50 -17.38
C ASN A 78 -3.76 3.52 -16.29
N ARG A 79 -4.13 3.69 -15.01
CA ARG A 79 -3.19 3.63 -13.87
C ARG A 79 -2.47 2.27 -13.79
N LEU A 80 -3.20 1.17 -13.96
CA LEU A 80 -2.63 -0.18 -14.02
C LEU A 80 -1.65 -0.34 -15.18
N SER A 81 -2.01 0.16 -16.37
CA SER A 81 -1.17 0.09 -17.58
C SER A 81 0.09 0.97 -17.46
N ALA A 82 -0.01 2.10 -16.76
CA ALA A 82 1.08 3.03 -16.52
C ALA A 82 2.03 2.58 -15.38
N ASN A 83 1.70 1.51 -14.66
CA ASN A 83 2.38 1.12 -13.42
C ASN A 83 2.38 2.25 -12.38
N ASP A 84 1.21 2.86 -12.16
CA ASP A 84 1.01 3.89 -11.16
C ASP A 84 1.41 3.37 -9.76
N THR A 85 2.41 4.03 -9.15
CA THR A 85 2.99 3.61 -7.88
C THR A 85 1.97 3.66 -6.74
N ASP A 86 1.15 4.71 -6.68
CA ASP A 86 0.14 4.86 -5.64
C ASP A 86 -0.86 3.71 -5.71
N LEU A 87 -1.32 3.34 -6.91
CA LEU A 87 -2.21 2.19 -7.10
C LEU A 87 -1.53 0.87 -6.73
N ALA A 88 -0.26 0.70 -7.06
CA ALA A 88 0.50 -0.48 -6.64
C ALA A 88 0.57 -0.59 -5.12
N TRP A 89 0.76 0.53 -4.43
CA TRP A 89 0.81 0.58 -2.98
C TRP A 89 -0.55 0.32 -2.36
N GLU A 90 -1.64 0.88 -2.91
CA GLU A 90 -3.02 0.55 -2.50
C GLU A 90 -3.23 -0.98 -2.48
N TYR A 91 -2.83 -1.69 -3.54
CA TYR A 91 -2.95 -3.15 -3.59
C TYR A 91 -1.95 -3.89 -2.71
N ALA A 92 -0.72 -3.37 -2.51
CA ALA A 92 0.27 -3.97 -1.64
C ALA A 92 -0.12 -3.88 -0.16
N PHE A 93 -0.76 -2.78 0.25
CA PHE A 93 -1.28 -2.56 1.60
C PHE A 93 -2.66 -3.19 1.83
N SER A 94 -3.43 -3.48 0.78
CA SER A 94 -4.77 -4.07 0.88
C SER A 94 -4.79 -5.45 1.54
N ARG A 95 -5.52 -5.55 2.65
CA ARG A 95 -5.78 -6.82 3.33
C ARG A 95 -6.59 -7.79 2.47
N GLU A 96 -7.56 -7.28 1.72
CA GLU A 96 -8.40 -8.11 0.85
C GLU A 96 -7.59 -8.74 -0.29
N THR A 97 -6.66 -8.00 -0.90
CA THR A 97 -5.76 -8.56 -1.92
C THR A 97 -4.89 -9.66 -1.32
N ARG A 98 -4.32 -9.44 -0.13
CA ARG A 98 -3.53 -10.48 0.59
C ARG A 98 -4.35 -11.72 0.91
N ARG A 99 -5.58 -11.54 1.42
CA ARG A 99 -6.52 -12.63 1.74
C ARG A 99 -6.84 -13.47 0.51
N LYS A 100 -7.14 -12.85 -0.64
CA LYS A 100 -7.41 -13.55 -1.92
C LYS A 100 -6.22 -14.38 -2.42
N ASN A 101 -5.00 -14.01 -2.04
CA ASN A 101 -3.77 -14.69 -2.47
C ASN A 101 -3.20 -15.63 -1.39
N ASN A 102 -3.89 -15.82 -0.26
CA ASN A 102 -3.37 -16.55 0.91
C ASN A 102 -1.94 -16.11 1.27
N ALA A 103 -1.73 -14.80 1.30
CA ALA A 103 -0.42 -14.19 1.47
C ALA A 103 -0.39 -13.33 2.73
N GLU A 104 0.75 -13.29 3.41
CA GLU A 104 0.95 -12.48 4.62
C GLU A 104 1.94 -11.35 4.34
N ALA A 105 1.65 -10.16 4.86
CA ALA A 105 2.56 -9.02 4.81
C ALA A 105 3.40 -8.93 6.09
N ASP A 106 4.65 -8.54 5.92
CA ASP A 106 5.53 -8.07 6.98
C ASP A 106 5.29 -6.58 7.17
N LEU A 107 4.36 -6.21 8.05
CA LEU A 107 4.03 -4.81 8.29
C LEU A 107 5.15 -4.09 9.04
N ASP A 108 5.94 -4.82 9.84
CA ASP A 108 7.10 -4.29 10.56
C ASP A 108 8.23 -3.87 9.61
N SER A 109 8.19 -4.32 8.35
CA SER A 109 9.16 -3.90 7.34
C SER A 109 8.82 -2.54 6.71
N VAL A 110 7.73 -1.89 7.12
CA VAL A 110 7.30 -0.61 6.57
C VAL A 110 7.90 0.52 7.38
N GLU A 111 8.62 1.41 6.70
CA GLU A 111 9.10 2.65 7.28
C GLU A 111 8.03 3.74 7.16
N TYR A 112 7.78 4.40 8.28
CA TYR A 112 6.80 5.48 8.38
C TYR A 112 7.48 6.81 8.67
N GLY A 113 6.97 7.87 8.05
CA GLY A 113 7.22 9.26 8.44
C GLY A 113 5.93 9.89 8.94
N ILE A 114 6.04 10.81 9.90
CA ILE A 114 4.92 11.64 10.34
C ILE A 114 5.14 13.02 9.75
N GLN A 115 4.18 13.50 8.97
CA GLN A 115 4.09 14.89 8.58
C GLN A 115 3.09 15.59 9.49
N PHE A 116 3.51 16.65 10.15
CA PHE A 116 2.69 17.46 11.04
C PHE A 116 2.96 18.94 10.77
N ASP A 117 1.96 19.78 11.02
CA ASP A 117 2.16 21.21 11.06
C ASP A 117 2.89 21.55 12.37
N GLU A 118 4.02 22.25 12.30
CA GLU A 118 4.76 22.67 13.50
C GLU A 118 3.91 23.64 14.32
N VAL A 119 3.70 23.29 15.58
CA VAL A 119 2.96 24.12 16.52
C VAL A 119 3.99 24.74 17.48
N PRO A 120 4.13 26.07 17.52
CA PRO A 120 4.98 26.73 18.49
C PRO A 120 4.53 26.37 19.91
N ILE A 121 5.47 25.96 20.75
CA ILE A 121 5.20 25.55 22.14
C ILE A 121 4.49 26.67 22.91
N GLU A 122 4.75 27.93 22.56
CA GLU A 122 4.13 29.11 23.16
C GLU A 122 2.61 29.15 22.93
N GLN A 123 2.10 28.62 21.81
CA GLN A 123 0.65 28.55 21.54
C GLN A 123 -0.01 27.40 22.30
N ILE A 124 0.74 26.34 22.63
CA ILE A 124 0.26 25.22 23.44
C ILE A 124 0.16 25.63 24.92
N ILE A 125 1.07 26.49 25.38
CA ILE A 125 1.16 26.92 26.79
C ILE A 125 0.31 28.17 27.08
N SER A 126 0.11 29.05 26.10
CA SER A 126 -0.62 30.33 26.29
C SER A 126 -2.12 30.28 25.94
N GLY A 127 -2.61 29.15 25.43
CA GLY A 127 -4.02 29.00 25.06
C GLY A 127 -4.92 28.75 26.27
N ASP A 128 -5.96 29.57 26.45
CA ASP A 128 -7.14 29.29 27.29
C ASP A 128 -8.00 28.11 26.74
N ASP A 129 -7.36 27.17 26.04
CA ASP A 129 -8.03 26.07 25.35
C ASP A 129 -8.11 24.83 26.24
N GLU A 130 -9.33 24.53 26.68
CA GLU A 130 -9.65 23.38 27.54
C GLU A 130 -9.39 22.03 26.85
N MET A 131 -9.27 21.98 25.52
CA MET A 131 -9.11 20.74 24.76
C MET A 131 -8.41 20.95 23.40
N MET A 132 -7.38 20.15 23.15
CA MET A 132 -6.71 20.02 21.85
C MET A 132 -7.09 18.69 21.19
N SER A 133 -7.38 18.69 19.88
CA SER A 133 -7.68 17.47 19.13
C SER A 133 -6.60 17.20 18.08
N PHE A 134 -6.19 15.93 17.97
CA PHE A 134 -5.23 15.47 16.97
C PHE A 134 -5.91 14.43 16.07
N THR A 135 -5.99 14.73 14.77
CA THR A 135 -6.49 13.81 13.75
C THR A 135 -5.32 13.15 13.04
N ILE A 136 -5.18 11.84 13.22
CA ILE A 136 -4.16 11.05 12.51
C ILE A 136 -4.77 10.53 11.20
N LYS A 137 -4.24 11.00 10.08
CA LYS A 137 -4.61 10.53 8.74
C LYS A 137 -3.63 9.47 8.26
N CYS A 138 -4.17 8.31 7.89
CA CYS A 138 -3.44 7.19 7.33
C CYS A 138 -3.86 7.01 5.86
N LEU A 139 -2.90 7.03 4.93
CA LEU A 139 -3.20 6.86 3.49
C LEU A 139 -3.49 5.41 3.10
N PHE A 140 -3.06 4.45 3.92
CA PHE A 140 -3.27 3.03 3.67
C PHE A 140 -3.84 2.34 4.90
N GLU A 141 -4.50 1.20 4.70
CA GLU A 141 -4.96 0.33 5.79
C GLU A 141 -3.76 -0.33 6.48
N PHE A 142 -3.22 0.33 7.51
CA PHE A 142 -2.08 -0.18 8.26
C PHE A 142 -2.43 -1.30 9.26
N ASN A 143 -3.70 -1.72 9.34
CA ASN A 143 -4.21 -2.63 10.39
C ASN A 143 -3.85 -2.16 11.81
N LEU A 144 -4.00 -0.86 12.10
CA LEU A 144 -3.95 -0.34 13.46
C LEU A 144 -5.08 -1.04 14.26
N ARG A 145 -4.70 -1.89 15.21
CA ARG A 145 -5.61 -2.50 16.20
C ARG A 145 -5.67 -1.64 17.43
#